data_AF-A0A8H3QE49-F1
#
_entry.id   AF-A0A8H3QE49-F1
#
_cell.length_a   1.000
_cell.length_b   1.000
_cell.length_c   1.000
_cell.angle_alpha   90.00
_cell.angle_beta   90.00
_cell.angle_gamma   90.00
#
_symmetry.space_group_name_H-M   'P 1'
#
loop_
_entity.id
_entity.type
_entity.pdbx_description
1 polymer ?
#
loop_
_entity_poly.entity_id
_entity_poly.type
_entity_poly.pdbx_seq_one_letter_code
_entity_poly.pdbx_strand_id
1 'polypeptide(L)'
;MFPVEQSSSTAQKKRSNESTENRLARKPKRVDSEVMEKGTGDFFDLYNSIINMEGQEEIAKRDVIKSYFNFGKALDDCFNYYKKDNPKRTAQALVNKKVWEQLPNVSDDALRKKKERALKIFELFNEIGEDKIQKIKSFSASSISKLD
;
A
#
# COMPACT_ATOMS: atom_id res chain seq x y z
N MET A 1 21.45 -53.87 -32.78
CA MET A 1 22.13 -54.20 -34.05
C MET A 1 21.20 -53.87 -35.19
N PHE A 2 21.39 -52.69 -35.79
CA PHE A 2 21.02 -52.15 -37.12
C PHE A 2 21.70 -50.75 -37.20
N PRO A 3 22.05 -50.21 -38.40
CA PRO A 3 23.42 -49.78 -38.68
C PRO A 3 23.73 -48.27 -38.59
N VAL A 4 25.04 -47.99 -38.61
CA VAL A 4 25.72 -46.71 -38.89
C VAL A 4 25.56 -46.34 -40.37
N GLU A 5 25.33 -45.06 -40.66
CA GLU A 5 25.87 -44.41 -41.86
C GLU A 5 26.46 -43.03 -41.51
N GLN A 6 27.66 -42.81 -42.04
CA GLN A 6 28.45 -41.58 -42.02
C GLN A 6 28.17 -40.75 -43.28
N SER A 7 28.31 -39.42 -43.21
CA SER A 7 28.98 -38.51 -44.17
C SER A 7 28.42 -37.08 -44.06
N SER A 8 29.05 -35.95 -44.39
CA SER A 8 30.43 -35.42 -44.49
C SER A 8 30.28 -33.99 -45.07
N SER A 9 30.95 -32.97 -44.49
CA SER A 9 31.53 -31.73 -45.11
C SER A 9 30.63 -30.77 -45.95
N THR A 10 30.72 -29.42 -45.89
CA THR A 10 31.87 -28.57 -46.27
C THR A 10 31.72 -27.11 -45.82
N ALA A 11 32.89 -26.45 -45.63
CA ALA A 11 33.12 -25.06 -45.25
C ALA A 11 33.02 -24.03 -46.40
N GLN A 12 32.91 -22.72 -46.06
CA GLN A 12 33.48 -21.52 -46.73
C GLN A 12 33.05 -20.25 -45.94
N LYS A 13 33.89 -19.43 -45.25
CA LYS A 13 35.09 -18.62 -45.57
C LYS A 13 34.77 -17.20 -46.14
N LYS A 14 34.99 -16.12 -45.36
CA LYS A 14 36.00 -15.02 -45.52
C LYS A 14 35.58 -13.59 -45.07
N ARG A 15 36.52 -12.95 -44.33
CA ARG A 15 37.01 -11.53 -44.32
C ARG A 15 36.04 -10.40 -43.93
N SER A 16 36.25 -9.68 -42.81
CA SER A 16 37.28 -8.66 -42.46
C SER A 16 37.16 -7.37 -43.27
N ASN A 17 37.07 -6.22 -42.57
CA ASN A 17 37.86 -4.99 -42.82
C ASN A 17 37.67 -3.95 -41.70
N GLU A 18 38.80 -3.47 -41.19
CA GLU A 18 39.02 -2.37 -40.24
C GLU A 18 39.43 -1.11 -41.03
N SER A 19 39.10 0.09 -40.54
CA SER A 19 39.71 1.34 -41.03
C SER A 19 39.63 2.47 -39.99
N THR A 20 40.69 2.57 -39.20
CA THR A 20 41.57 3.75 -38.93
C THR A 20 41.02 5.16 -38.66
N GLU A 21 41.69 5.75 -37.65
CA GLU A 21 41.65 7.05 -36.98
C GLU A 21 41.47 8.33 -37.83
N ASN A 22 40.90 9.36 -37.18
CA ASN A 22 41.27 10.76 -37.42
C ASN A 22 41.29 11.55 -36.10
N ARG A 23 42.29 12.43 -35.99
CA ARG A 23 42.83 13.02 -34.75
C ARG A 23 42.61 14.55 -34.71
N LEU A 24 42.59 15.10 -33.49
CA LEU A 24 42.85 16.50 -33.06
C LEU A 24 41.75 17.60 -33.05
N ALA A 25 41.36 17.90 -31.79
CA ALA A 25 41.40 19.20 -31.10
C ALA A 25 40.32 20.29 -31.33
N ARG A 26 39.56 20.54 -30.25
CA ARG A 26 39.21 21.89 -29.72
C ARG A 26 38.64 21.77 -28.28
N LYS A 27 39.24 22.46 -27.30
CA LYS A 27 38.67 22.80 -25.97
C LYS A 27 38.31 24.30 -25.96
N PRO A 28 37.61 24.86 -24.96
CA PRO A 28 36.57 24.34 -24.06
C PRO A 28 35.31 25.23 -24.07
N LYS A 29 34.14 24.74 -23.63
CA LYS A 29 33.04 25.62 -23.18
C LYS A 29 32.47 25.14 -21.86
N ARG A 30 32.22 26.14 -21.02
CA ARG A 30 31.78 26.11 -19.63
C ARG A 30 30.54 25.23 -19.53
N VAL A 31 30.57 24.25 -18.64
CA VAL A 31 29.34 23.62 -18.18
C VAL A 31 28.85 24.53 -17.08
N ASP A 32 28.12 25.56 -17.49
CA ASP A 32 27.18 26.18 -16.58
C ASP A 32 26.28 25.05 -16.11
N SER A 33 26.30 24.83 -14.80
CA SER A 33 25.47 23.83 -14.15
C SER A 33 24.03 24.31 -14.25
N GLU A 34 23.45 24.15 -15.43
CA GLU A 34 22.01 24.12 -15.60
C GLU A 34 21.56 22.95 -14.72
N VAL A 35 20.96 23.31 -13.60
CA VAL A 35 20.06 22.45 -12.87
C VAL A 35 19.04 21.99 -13.90
N MET A 36 19.29 20.83 -14.51
CA MET A 36 18.30 20.13 -15.28
C MET A 36 17.20 19.79 -14.28
N GLU A 37 16.20 20.67 -14.24
CA GLU A 37 14.85 20.29 -13.87
C GLU A 37 14.53 19.09 -14.75
N LYS A 38 14.64 17.91 -14.14
CA LYS A 38 14.50 16.62 -14.78
C LYS A 38 13.05 16.56 -15.22
N GLY A 39 12.82 16.99 -16.47
CA GLY A 39 11.51 17.07 -17.08
C GLY A 39 10.72 15.84 -16.72
N THR A 40 9.60 16.07 -16.05
CA THR A 40 8.55 15.10 -15.78
C THR A 40 8.41 14.22 -17.01
N GLY A 41 8.65 12.92 -16.81
CA GLY A 41 8.88 11.95 -17.86
C GLY A 41 7.78 11.90 -18.91
N ASP A 42 8.10 11.22 -20.01
CA ASP A 42 7.20 10.96 -21.13
C ASP A 42 5.79 10.52 -20.66
N PHE A 43 4.76 10.65 -21.51
CA PHE A 43 3.38 10.27 -21.17
C PHE A 43 3.28 8.86 -20.56
N PHE A 44 4.17 7.96 -20.98
CA PHE A 44 4.34 6.64 -20.38
C PHE A 44 4.68 6.69 -18.88
N ASP A 45 5.63 7.53 -18.48
CA ASP A 45 6.02 7.72 -17.08
C ASP A 45 4.88 8.34 -16.26
N LEU A 46 4.18 9.33 -16.83
CA LEU A 46 3.01 9.95 -16.19
C LEU A 46 1.87 8.95 -15.99
N TYR A 47 1.56 8.12 -16.98
CA TYR A 47 0.54 7.08 -16.88
C TYR A 47 0.89 6.03 -15.81
N ASN A 48 2.12 5.53 -15.82
CA ASN A 48 2.57 4.56 -14.81
C ASN A 48 2.57 5.16 -13.40
N SER A 49 2.88 6.45 -13.27
CA SER A 49 2.78 7.17 -12.01
C SER A 49 1.35 7.15 -11.46
N ILE A 50 0.34 7.38 -12.30
CA ILE A 50 -1.08 7.30 -11.90
C ILE A 50 -1.42 5.92 -11.37
N ILE A 51 -1.12 4.85 -12.11
CA ILE A 51 -1.42 3.46 -11.70
C ILE A 51 -0.77 3.13 -10.34
N ASN A 52 0.48 3.56 -10.16
CA ASN A 52 1.19 3.34 -8.89
C ASN A 52 0.53 4.09 -7.73
N MET A 53 0.16 5.36 -7.95
CA MET A 53 -0.49 6.19 -6.93
C MET A 53 -1.88 5.65 -6.57
N GLU A 54 -2.66 5.20 -7.56
CA GLU A 54 -3.94 4.52 -7.31
C GLU A 54 -3.75 3.24 -6.50
N GLY A 55 -2.73 2.43 -6.83
CA GLY A 55 -2.39 1.24 -6.04
C GLY A 55 -2.02 1.56 -4.60
N GLN A 56 -1.22 2.61 -4.36
CA GLN A 56 -0.90 3.06 -3.00
C GLN A 56 -2.13 3.59 -2.26
N GLU A 57 -3.02 4.30 -2.96
CA GLU A 57 -4.27 4.78 -2.38
C GLU A 57 -5.16 3.60 -1.93
N GLU A 58 -5.26 2.53 -2.73
CA GLU A 58 -5.98 1.31 -2.34
C GLU A 58 -5.38 0.68 -1.08
N ILE A 59 -4.05 0.56 -1.00
CA ILE A 59 -3.34 0.00 0.16
C ILE A 59 -3.61 0.86 1.40
N ALA A 60 -3.44 2.18 1.29
CA ALA A 60 -3.69 3.11 2.39
C ALA A 60 -5.15 3.03 2.88
N LYS A 61 -6.13 2.90 1.98
CA LYS A 61 -7.54 2.69 2.34
C LYS A 61 -7.71 1.41 3.17
N ARG A 62 -7.12 0.29 2.73
CA ARG A 62 -7.16 -0.99 3.46
C ARG A 62 -6.54 -0.86 4.86
N ASP A 63 -5.38 -0.21 4.97
CA ASP A 63 -4.68 -0.01 6.23
C ASP A 63 -5.47 0.83 7.23
N VAL A 64 -6.13 1.88 6.75
CA VAL A 64 -7.04 2.69 7.58
C VAL A 64 -8.21 1.84 8.08
N ILE A 65 -8.84 1.05 7.21
CA ILE A 65 -9.96 0.18 7.60
C ILE A 65 -9.49 -0.88 8.59
N LYS A 66 -8.32 -1.48 8.36
CA LYS A 66 -7.71 -2.47 9.25
C LYS A 66 -7.39 -1.88 10.62
N SER A 67 -6.93 -0.63 10.68
CA SER A 67 -6.69 0.10 11.93
C SER A 67 -7.98 0.34 12.71
N TYR A 68 -9.06 0.73 12.03
CA TYR A 68 -10.38 0.86 12.66
C TYR A 68 -10.91 -0.48 13.17
N PHE A 69 -10.76 -1.56 12.40
CA PHE A 69 -11.14 -2.91 12.81
C PHE A 69 -10.40 -3.33 14.09
N ASN A 70 -9.07 -3.19 14.11
CA ASN A 70 -8.26 -3.54 15.27
C ASN A 70 -8.62 -2.69 16.50
N PHE A 71 -8.91 -1.39 16.31
CA PHE A 71 -9.36 -0.53 17.41
C PHE A 71 -10.74 -0.96 17.94
N GLY A 72 -11.68 -1.30 17.06
CA GLY A 72 -12.99 -1.81 17.43
C GLY A 72 -12.91 -3.14 18.19
N LYS A 73 -12.06 -4.07 17.72
CA LYS A 73 -11.76 -5.32 18.41
C LYS A 73 -11.22 -5.08 19.82
N ALA A 74 -10.26 -4.18 19.97
CA ALA A 74 -9.70 -3.84 21.29
C ALA A 74 -10.74 -3.21 22.23
N LEU A 75 -11.68 -2.41 21.70
CA LEU A 75 -12.81 -1.88 22.48
C LEU A 75 -13.74 -2.99 22.94
N ASP A 76 -14.09 -3.92 22.05
CA ASP A 76 -14.97 -5.06 22.35
C ASP A 76 -14.33 -6.03 23.35
N ASP A 77 -13.07 -6.40 23.16
CA ASP A 77 -12.31 -7.24 24.09
C ASP A 77 -12.26 -6.61 25.50
N CYS A 78 -12.02 -5.30 25.56
CA CYS A 78 -12.01 -4.56 26.82
C CYS A 78 -13.39 -4.51 27.48
N PHE A 79 -14.44 -4.33 26.68
CA PHE A 79 -15.82 -4.38 27.16
C PHE A 79 -16.19 -5.76 27.70
N ASN A 80 -15.87 -6.82 26.96
CA ASN A 80 -16.11 -8.21 27.36
C ASN A 80 -15.32 -8.60 28.61
N TYR A 81 -14.10 -8.07 28.78
CA TYR A 81 -13.33 -8.22 30.02
C TYR A 81 -14.09 -7.63 31.22
N TYR A 82 -14.49 -6.37 31.17
CA TYR A 82 -15.17 -5.73 32.29
C TYR A 82 -16.59 -6.28 32.54
N LYS A 83 -17.29 -6.71 31.48
CA LYS A 83 -18.64 -7.26 31.56
C LYS A 83 -18.73 -8.56 32.38
N LYS A 84 -17.61 -9.26 32.59
CA LYS A 84 -17.56 -10.49 33.42
C LYS A 84 -17.99 -10.22 34.87
N ASP A 85 -17.51 -9.11 35.44
CA ASP A 85 -17.70 -8.79 36.86
C ASP A 85 -18.59 -7.56 37.09
N ASN A 86 -19.07 -6.92 36.01
CA ASN A 86 -19.77 -5.64 36.09
C ASN A 86 -21.03 -5.64 35.21
N PRO A 87 -22.10 -4.93 35.63
CA PRO A 87 -23.25 -4.71 34.77
C PRO A 87 -22.86 -3.90 33.53
N LYS A 88 -23.60 -4.06 32.44
CA LYS A 88 -23.33 -3.45 31.12
C LYS A 88 -22.95 -1.97 31.19
N ARG A 89 -23.68 -1.16 31.97
CA ARG A 89 -23.41 0.28 32.11
C ARG A 89 -22.05 0.56 32.74
N THR A 90 -21.68 -0.18 33.79
CA THR A 90 -20.39 -0.02 34.48
C THR A 90 -19.24 -0.47 33.59
N ALA A 91 -19.38 -1.60 32.90
CA ALA A 91 -18.37 -2.05 31.93
C ALA A 91 -18.12 -0.99 30.84
N GLN A 92 -19.17 -0.38 30.30
CA GLN A 92 -19.04 0.70 29.31
C GLN A 92 -18.30 1.93 29.87
N ALA A 93 -18.62 2.33 31.11
CA ALA A 93 -17.96 3.45 31.77
C ALA A 93 -16.47 3.18 31.99
N LEU A 94 -16.10 1.94 32.37
CA LEU A 94 -14.71 1.52 32.55
C LEU A 94 -13.93 1.53 31.23
N VAL A 95 -14.51 1.03 30.14
CA VAL A 95 -13.89 1.12 28.81
C VAL A 95 -13.69 2.58 28.40
N ASN A 96 -14.70 3.44 28.61
CA ASN A 96 -14.59 4.86 28.30
C ASN A 96 -13.46 5.52 29.10
N LYS A 97 -13.39 5.24 30.41
CA LYS A 97 -12.34 5.75 31.28
C LYS A 97 -10.94 5.33 30.80
N LYS A 98 -10.76 4.04 30.51
CA LYS A 98 -9.47 3.50 30.02
C LYS A 98 -9.02 4.16 28.71
N VAL A 99 -9.95 4.36 27.78
CA VAL A 99 -9.64 5.02 26.50
C VAL A 99 -9.25 6.48 26.72
N TRP A 100 -9.93 7.18 27.63
CA TRP A 100 -9.61 8.55 28.01
C TRP A 100 -8.23 8.70 28.64
N GLU A 101 -7.87 7.80 29.55
CA GLU A 101 -6.55 7.77 30.19
C GLU A 101 -5.42 7.58 29.17
N GLN A 102 -5.69 6.86 28.07
CA GLN A 102 -4.71 6.63 27.00
C GLN A 102 -4.69 7.71 25.92
N LEU A 103 -5.75 8.52 25.80
CA LEU A 103 -5.92 9.54 24.77
C LEU A 103 -6.32 10.91 25.36
N PRO A 104 -5.55 11.47 26.31
CA PRO A 104 -5.96 12.67 27.06
C PRO A 104 -6.04 13.94 26.21
N ASN A 105 -5.36 13.97 25.05
CA ASN A 105 -5.25 15.16 24.19
C ASN A 105 -6.26 15.15 23.03
N VAL A 106 -7.17 14.18 22.96
CA VAL A 106 -8.17 14.08 21.90
C VAL A 106 -9.49 14.67 22.38
N SER A 107 -10.12 15.53 21.59
CA SER A 107 -11.47 16.03 21.87
C SER A 107 -12.48 14.89 21.99
N ASP A 108 -13.39 14.98 22.96
CA ASP A 108 -14.49 14.04 23.20
C ASP A 108 -15.25 13.67 21.92
N ASP A 109 -15.56 14.68 21.10
CA ASP A 109 -16.31 14.54 19.87
C ASP A 109 -15.55 13.76 18.80
N ALA A 110 -14.25 14.04 18.68
CA ALA A 110 -13.39 13.33 17.74
C ALA A 110 -13.19 11.87 18.17
N LEU A 111 -13.00 11.64 19.48
CA LEU A 111 -12.86 10.31 20.04
C LEU A 111 -14.14 9.49 19.89
N ARG A 112 -15.30 10.07 20.22
CA ARG A 112 -16.62 9.43 20.05
C ARG A 112 -16.84 8.96 18.62
N LYS A 113 -16.65 9.86 17.64
CA LYS A 113 -16.81 9.54 16.20
C LYS A 113 -15.88 8.40 15.75
N LYS A 114 -14.62 8.41 16.20
CA LYS A 114 -13.66 7.34 15.86
C LYS A 114 -14.04 6.01 16.50
N LYS A 115 -14.50 5.99 17.75
CA LYS A 115 -14.97 4.77 18.44
C LYS A 115 -16.20 4.17 17.78
N GLU A 116 -17.21 4.99 17.48
CA GLU A 116 -18.42 4.54 16.80
C GLU A 116 -18.10 3.91 15.44
N ARG A 117 -17.27 4.58 14.63
CA ARG A 117 -16.80 4.04 13.35
C ARG A 117 -16.02 2.74 13.52
N ALA A 118 -15.17 2.64 14.52
CA ALA A 118 -14.36 1.45 14.78
C ALA A 118 -15.23 0.25 15.16
N LEU A 119 -16.22 0.45 16.04
CA LEU A 119 -17.16 -0.59 16.44
C LEU A 119 -17.98 -1.10 15.25
N LYS A 120 -18.52 -0.21 14.42
CA LYS A 120 -19.26 -0.60 13.19
C LYS A 120 -18.39 -1.42 12.22
N ILE A 121 -17.16 -0.98 11.97
CA ILE A 121 -16.22 -1.69 11.10
C ILE A 121 -15.87 -3.05 11.70
N PHE A 122 -15.62 -3.11 13.01
CA PHE A 122 -15.34 -4.35 13.70
C PHE A 122 -16.50 -5.33 13.60
N GLU A 123 -17.72 -4.92 13.96
CA GLU A 123 -18.93 -5.74 13.88
C GLU A 123 -19.11 -6.33 12.48
N LEU A 124 -19.04 -5.49 11.44
CA LEU A 124 -19.20 -5.93 10.06
C LEU A 124 -18.16 -6.98 9.64
N PHE A 125 -16.87 -6.70 9.82
CA PHE A 125 -15.80 -7.61 9.37
C PHE A 125 -15.59 -8.80 10.31
N ASN A 126 -16.05 -8.73 11.56
CA ASN A 126 -16.11 -9.89 12.43
C ASN A 126 -17.20 -10.87 11.96
N GLU A 127 -18.27 -10.38 11.34
CA GLU A 127 -19.33 -11.20 10.75
C GLU A 127 -18.94 -11.77 9.39
N ILE A 128 -18.47 -10.94 8.44
CA ILE A 128 -18.21 -11.37 7.05
C ILE A 128 -16.78 -11.94 6.83
N GLY A 129 -15.91 -11.81 7.83
CA GLY A 129 -14.52 -12.24 7.81
C GLY A 129 -13.52 -11.08 7.63
N GLU A 130 -12.50 -11.08 8.48
CA GLU A 130 -11.40 -10.10 8.45
C GLU A 130 -10.65 -10.10 7.11
N ASP A 131 -10.56 -11.26 6.45
CA ASP A 131 -9.95 -11.43 5.13
C ASP A 131 -10.60 -10.55 4.05
N LYS A 132 -11.86 -10.16 4.24
CA LYS A 132 -12.60 -9.31 3.30
C LYS A 132 -12.06 -7.89 3.26
N ILE A 133 -11.36 -7.41 4.30
CA ILE A 133 -10.72 -6.09 4.29
C ILE A 133 -9.71 -5.99 3.15
N GLN A 134 -8.98 -7.09 2.85
CA GLN A 134 -7.98 -7.13 1.78
C GLN A 134 -8.59 -7.02 0.38
N LYS A 135 -9.91 -7.23 0.22
CA LYS A 135 -10.60 -7.18 -1.07
C LYS A 135 -11.15 -5.78 -1.41
N ILE A 136 -11.00 -4.81 -0.50
CA ILE A 136 -11.52 -3.45 -0.69
C ILE A 136 -10.65 -2.69 -1.69
N LYS A 137 -11.26 -2.07 -2.70
CA LYS A 137 -10.55 -1.22 -3.66
C LYS A 137 -10.92 0.25 -3.51
N SER A 138 -12.23 0.53 -3.54
CA SER A 138 -12.74 1.90 -3.64
C SER A 138 -13.35 2.44 -2.34
N PHE A 139 -13.77 1.59 -1.42
CA PHE A 139 -14.48 2.02 -0.22
C PHE A 139 -13.53 2.56 0.85
N SER A 140 -13.92 3.69 1.46
CA SER A 140 -13.26 4.22 2.64
C SER A 140 -13.90 3.70 3.93
N ALA A 141 -13.18 3.76 5.05
CA ALA A 141 -13.74 3.51 6.38
C ALA A 141 -14.98 4.37 6.68
N SER A 142 -15.01 5.61 6.16
CA SER A 142 -16.16 6.51 6.31
C SER A 142 -17.39 6.01 5.58
N SER A 143 -17.21 5.56 4.33
CA SER A 143 -18.28 5.02 3.50
C SER A 143 -18.86 3.75 4.11
N ILE A 144 -18.00 2.84 4.59
CA ILE A 144 -18.43 1.58 5.21
C ILE A 144 -19.22 1.83 6.50
N SER A 145 -18.78 2.78 7.34
CA SER A 145 -19.47 3.09 8.62
C SER A 145 -20.88 3.68 8.50
N LYS A 146 -21.31 3.98 7.27
CA LYS A 146 -22.64 4.52 6.95
C LYS A 146 -23.55 3.48 6.28
N LEU A 147 -23.08 2.24 6.13
CA LEU A 147 -23.95 1.13 5.72
C LEU A 147 -24.83 0.82 6.94
N ASP A 148 -26.13 1.02 6.77
CA ASP A 148 -27.18 0.75 7.78
C ASP A 148 -27.66 -0.70 7.68
#